data_AF-A0A661SRT3-F1
#
_entry.id   AF-A0A661SRT3-F1
#
_cell.length_a   1.000
_cell.length_b   1.000
_cell.length_c   1.000
_cell.angle_alpha   90.00
_cell.angle_beta   90.00
_cell.angle_gamma   90.00
#
_symmetry.space_group_name_H-M   'P 1'
#
loop_
_entity.id
_entity.type
_entity.pdbx_description
1 polymer ?
#
loop_
_entity_poly.entity_id
_entity_poly.type
_entity_poly.pdbx_seq_one_letter_code
_entity_poly.pdbx_strand_id
1 'polypeptide(L)'
;MTTTGIIAQMIREHFDIESGLKKIAVFSEENEQEIRLIEVNEDALPTGQVEPFVFTPGEGLPVSVYIADVTPDEWEAICEGKIFLPEGWPREPLQVVGKGQKA
;
A
#
# COMPACT_ATOMS: atom_id res chain seq x y z
N MET A 1 -9.82 -4.06 -17.72
CA MET A 1 -8.52 -4.21 -17.06
C MET A 1 -8.71 -5.23 -15.95
N THR A 2 -7.83 -6.22 -15.81
CA THR A 2 -7.84 -7.12 -14.65
C THR A 2 -7.17 -6.41 -13.47
N THR A 3 -7.55 -6.72 -12.23
CA THR A 3 -6.97 -6.08 -11.03
C THR A 3 -5.44 -6.24 -10.96
N THR A 4 -4.89 -7.32 -11.51
CA THR A 4 -3.44 -7.54 -11.72
C THR A 4 -2.75 -6.34 -12.39
N GLY A 5 -3.33 -5.85 -13.49
CA GLY A 5 -2.75 -4.74 -14.24
C GLY A 5 -2.82 -3.44 -13.47
N ILE A 6 -3.82 -3.31 -12.58
CA ILE A 6 -4.06 -2.10 -11.79
C ILE A 6 -3.04 -2.01 -10.66
N ILE A 7 -2.83 -3.08 -9.87
CA ILE A 7 -1.85 -3.07 -8.77
C ILE A 7 -0.44 -2.79 -9.31
N ALA A 8 -0.02 -3.50 -10.36
CA ALA A 8 1.29 -3.28 -10.96
C ALA A 8 1.45 -1.88 -11.58
N GLN A 9 0.38 -1.32 -12.18
CA GLN A 9 0.38 0.04 -12.69
C GLN A 9 0.49 1.06 -11.55
N MET A 10 -0.32 0.93 -10.51
CA MET A 10 -0.31 1.79 -9.33
C MET A 10 1.07 1.81 -8.68
N ILE A 11 1.68 0.63 -8.46
CA ILE A 11 3.03 0.52 -7.88
C ILE A 11 4.05 1.34 -8.67
N ARG A 12 4.05 1.20 -10.01
CA ARG A 12 4.96 1.98 -10.87
C ARG A 12 4.69 3.47 -10.79
N GLU A 13 3.43 3.88 -10.90
CA GLU A 13 3.05 5.29 -10.91
C GLU A 13 3.40 5.99 -9.58
N HIS A 14 3.17 5.34 -8.44
CA HIS A 14 3.53 5.91 -7.13
C HIS A 14 5.05 6.01 -6.98
N PHE A 15 5.82 5.00 -7.40
CA PHE A 15 7.29 5.09 -7.41
C PHE A 15 7.84 6.19 -8.32
N ASP A 16 7.16 6.47 -9.43
CA ASP A 16 7.55 7.52 -10.39
C ASP A 16 7.23 8.93 -9.86
N ILE A 17 6.15 9.10 -9.10
CA ILE A 17 5.66 10.40 -8.62
C ILE A 17 6.26 10.76 -7.25
N GLU A 18 6.41 9.80 -6.34
CA GLU A 18 6.78 10.05 -4.95
C GLU A 18 8.27 9.84 -4.70
N SER A 19 8.98 10.94 -4.46
CA SER A 19 10.43 10.91 -4.22
C SER A 19 10.83 10.13 -2.97
N GLY A 20 10.12 10.34 -1.86
CA GLY A 20 10.39 9.72 -0.56
C GLY A 20 9.95 8.27 -0.44
N LEU A 21 9.10 7.77 -1.35
CA LEU A 21 8.58 6.41 -1.31
C LEU A 21 9.73 5.38 -1.41
N LYS A 22 9.77 4.42 -0.49
CA LYS A 22 10.82 3.38 -0.43
C LYS A 22 10.30 2.00 -0.76
N LYS A 23 9.11 1.67 -0.29
CA LYS A 23 8.50 0.36 -0.45
C LYS A 23 7.00 0.50 -0.58
N ILE A 24 6.38 -0.45 -1.28
CA ILE A 24 4.94 -0.65 -1.26
C ILE A 24 4.69 -2.09 -0.82
N ALA A 25 3.90 -2.26 0.23
CA ALA A 25 3.44 -3.54 0.73
C ALA A 25 2.00 -3.77 0.26
N VAL A 26 1.76 -4.85 -0.47
CA VAL A 26 0.48 -5.22 -1.08
C VAL A 26 -0.21 -6.26 -0.22
N PHE A 27 -1.46 -6.00 0.15
CA PHE A 27 -2.27 -6.87 1.01
C PHE A 27 -3.48 -7.49 0.30
N SER A 28 -3.64 -7.26 -1.01
CA SER A 28 -4.78 -7.76 -1.79
C SER A 28 -4.36 -8.67 -2.92
N GLU A 29 -5.12 -9.75 -3.12
CA GLU A 29 -4.99 -10.61 -4.29
C GLU A 29 -5.60 -9.96 -5.54
N GLU A 30 -5.17 -10.43 -6.72
CA GLU A 30 -5.56 -9.90 -8.03
C GLU A 30 -7.03 -10.10 -8.42
N ASN A 31 -7.80 -10.85 -7.64
CA ASN A 31 -9.21 -11.13 -7.88
C ASN A 31 -10.12 -10.52 -6.79
N GLU A 32 -9.55 -9.77 -5.84
CA GLU A 32 -10.31 -9.10 -4.80
C GLU A 32 -11.11 -7.91 -5.35
N GLN A 33 -12.21 -7.59 -4.65
CA GLN A 33 -13.06 -6.43 -4.97
C GLN A 33 -12.51 -5.11 -4.39
N GLU A 34 -11.33 -5.15 -3.78
CA GLU A 34 -10.61 -4.00 -3.28
C GLU A 34 -9.11 -4.24 -3.31
N ILE A 35 -8.35 -3.16 -3.28
CA ILE A 35 -6.88 -3.14 -3.23
C ILE A 35 -6.47 -2.48 -1.93
N ARG A 36 -5.59 -3.13 -1.17
CA ARG A 36 -5.04 -2.62 0.08
C ARG A 36 -3.53 -2.51 -0.01
N LEU A 37 -3.00 -1.31 0.19
CA LEU A 37 -1.58 -0.99 0.10
C LEU A 37 -1.11 -0.26 1.37
N ILE A 38 0.14 -0.53 1.75
CA ILE A 38 0.89 0.34 2.64
C ILE A 38 2.09 0.89 1.87
N GLU A 39 2.21 2.20 1.86
CA GLU A 39 3.32 2.95 1.31
C GLU A 39 4.28 3.30 2.43
N VAL A 40 5.54 2.90 2.28
CA VAL A 40 6.61 3.23 3.23
C VAL A 40 7.36 4.41 2.66
N ASN A 41 7.08 5.61 3.16
CA ASN A 41 7.57 6.87 2.60
C ASN A 41 8.36 7.66 3.65
N GLU A 42 9.55 8.15 3.28
CA GLU A 42 10.36 9.03 4.15
C GLU A 42 9.70 10.37 4.43
N ASP A 43 8.80 10.81 3.55
CA ASP A 43 8.09 12.08 3.64
C ASP A 43 6.73 11.94 4.37
N ALA A 44 6.37 10.73 4.81
CA ALA A 44 5.13 10.46 5.54
C ALA A 44 5.08 11.20 6.89
N LEU A 45 3.88 11.60 7.30
CA LEU A 45 3.66 12.15 8.64
C LEU A 45 3.41 10.99 9.62
N PRO A 46 4.23 10.82 10.66
CA PRO A 46 4.03 9.74 11.62
C PRO A 46 2.75 9.98 12.42
N THR A 47 1.92 8.95 12.51
CA THR A 47 0.64 8.97 13.25
C THR A 47 0.63 7.96 14.40
N GLY A 48 1.53 6.97 14.38
CA GLY A 48 1.54 5.83 15.31
C GLY A 48 0.47 4.78 15.02
N GLN A 49 -0.21 4.87 13.88
CA GLN A 49 -1.31 4.00 13.47
C GLN A 49 -1.32 3.84 11.95
N VAL A 50 -2.00 2.79 11.46
CA VAL A 50 -2.21 2.61 10.01
C VAL A 50 -3.59 3.15 9.66
N GLU A 51 -3.63 4.34 9.04
CA GLU A 51 -4.87 4.99 8.61
C GLU A 51 -4.94 5.07 7.08
N PRO A 52 -5.74 4.21 6.43
CA PRO A 52 -5.84 4.23 4.97
C PRO A 52 -6.69 5.39 4.45
N PHE A 53 -6.20 6.06 3.42
CA PHE A 53 -7.01 6.85 2.49
C PHE A 53 -7.83 5.91 1.61
N VAL A 54 -9.11 6.23 1.43
CA VAL A 54 -10.05 5.40 0.66
C VAL A 54 -10.42 6.09 -0.64
N PHE A 55 -10.15 5.42 -1.74
CA PHE A 55 -10.60 5.79 -3.09
C PHE A 55 -11.75 4.86 -3.49
N THR A 56 -12.93 5.42 -3.68
CA THR A 56 -14.11 4.65 -4.10
C THR A 56 -14.03 4.30 -5.59
N PRO A 57 -14.65 3.19 -6.03
CA PRO A 57 -14.73 2.86 -7.45
C PRO A 57 -15.29 4.01 -8.29
N GLY A 58 -14.73 4.20 -9.48
CA GLY A 58 -15.08 5.28 -10.39
C GLY A 58 -14.58 5.03 -11.81
N GLU A 59 -14.68 6.06 -12.65
CA GLU A 59 -14.15 5.98 -14.02
C GLU A 59 -12.62 5.77 -13.98
N GLY A 60 -12.15 4.67 -14.55
CA GLY A 60 -10.73 4.29 -14.53
C GLY A 60 -10.29 3.46 -13.31
N LEU A 61 -11.12 3.33 -12.28
CA LEU A 61 -10.82 2.55 -11.07
C LEU A 61 -11.99 1.64 -10.70
N PRO A 62 -11.97 0.35 -11.08
CA PRO A 62 -13.13 -0.55 -10.96
C PRO A 62 -13.41 -1.06 -9.54
N VAL A 63 -12.48 -0.86 -8.59
CA VAL A 63 -12.50 -1.41 -7.23
C VAL A 63 -12.14 -0.34 -6.21
N SER A 64 -12.51 -0.53 -4.94
CA SER A 64 -12.06 0.36 -3.88
C SER A 64 -10.56 0.20 -3.68
N VAL A 65 -9.85 1.30 -3.40
CA VAL A 65 -8.43 1.26 -3.06
C VAL A 65 -8.23 1.91 -1.70
N TYR A 66 -7.49 1.23 -0.84
CA TYR A 66 -7.09 1.67 0.48
C TYR A 66 -5.57 1.80 0.49
N ILE A 67 -5.07 3.00 0.73
CA ILE A 67 -3.62 3.28 0.78
C ILE A 67 -3.33 3.94 2.11
N ALA A 68 -2.50 3.30 2.94
CA ALA A 68 -1.97 3.92 4.14
C ALA A 68 -0.52 4.34 3.90
N ASP A 69 -0.18 5.58 4.24
CA ASP A 69 1.19 6.08 4.19
C ASP A 69 1.81 6.01 5.59
N VAL A 70 2.99 5.40 5.69
CA VAL A 70 3.70 5.19 6.95
C VAL A 70 5.17 5.52 6.80
N THR A 71 5.77 5.99 7.89
CA THR A 71 7.23 6.18 7.95
C THR A 71 7.98 4.83 7.98
N PRO A 72 9.29 4.80 7.66
CA PRO A 72 10.10 3.59 7.80
C PRO A 72 10.08 2.98 9.21
N ASP A 73 10.11 3.83 10.25
CA ASP A 73 10.08 3.39 11.65
C ASP A 73 8.72 2.77 12.01
N GLU A 74 7.62 3.33 11.50
CA GLU A 74 6.28 2.75 11.66
C GLU A 74 6.16 1.42 10.92
N TRP A 75 6.75 1.29 9.73
CA TRP A 75 6.81 0.02 9.02
C TRP A 75 7.52 -1.06 9.84
N GLU A 76 8.67 -0.72 10.45
CA GLU A 76 9.36 -1.64 11.36
C GLU A 76 8.47 -2.02 12.55
N ALA A 77 7.79 -1.04 13.16
CA ALA A 77 6.87 -1.29 14.26
C ALA A 77 5.64 -2.15 13.85
N ILE A 78 5.16 -2.04 12.62
CA ILE A 78 4.13 -2.92 12.05
C ILE A 78 4.67 -4.35 11.93
N CYS A 79 5.85 -4.54 11.34
CA CYS A 79 6.49 -5.86 11.22
C CYS A 79 6.76 -6.52 12.58
N GLU A 80 7.03 -5.73 13.61
CA GLU A 80 7.22 -6.21 14.98
C GLU A 80 5.90 -6.45 15.74
N GLY A 81 4.75 -6.11 15.14
CA GLY A 81 3.43 -6.24 15.76
C GLY A 81 3.15 -5.21 16.87
N LYS A 82 3.85 -4.07 16.87
CA LYS A 82 3.67 -2.96 17.81
C LYS A 82 2.63 -1.94 17.31
N ILE A 83 2.55 -1.74 16.00
CA ILE A 83 1.47 -1.01 15.34
C ILE A 83 0.59 -2.04 14.65
N PHE A 84 -0.71 -1.99 14.90
CA PHE A 84 -1.67 -2.93 14.34
C PHE A 84 -2.23 -2.43 13.01
N LEU A 85 -2.43 -3.36 12.09
CA LEU A 85 -3.16 -3.12 10.87
C LEU A 85 -4.66 -2.89 11.15
N PRO A 86 -5.40 -2.20 10.27
CA PRO A 86 -6.84 -2.02 10.43
C PRO A 86 -7.58 -3.36 10.48
N GLU A 87 -8.75 -3.37 11.11
CA GLU A 87 -9.59 -4.56 11.18
C GLU A 87 -9.90 -5.10 9.77
N GLY A 88 -9.79 -6.43 9.59
CA GLY A 88 -10.04 -7.09 8.31
C GLY A 88 -8.86 -7.11 7.34
N TRP A 89 -7.73 -6.45 7.64
CA TRP A 89 -6.51 -6.57 6.87
C TRP A 89 -5.78 -7.89 7.17
N PRO A 90 -5.17 -8.55 6.17
CA PRO A 90 -4.27 -9.66 6.40
C PRO A 90 -3.10 -9.22 7.29
N ARG A 91 -2.62 -10.12 8.17
CA ARG A 91 -1.52 -9.81 9.09
C ARG A 91 -0.19 -9.52 8.39
N GLU A 92 0.03 -10.15 7.25
CA GLU A 92 1.27 -10.07 6.49
C GLU A 92 0.95 -9.62 5.07
N PRO A 93 1.83 -8.83 4.43
CA PRO A 93 1.67 -8.48 3.03
C PRO A 93 1.89 -9.71 2.14
N LEU A 94 1.15 -9.79 1.05
CA LEU A 94 1.33 -10.79 0.00
C LEU A 94 2.60 -10.53 -0.79
N GLN A 95 2.95 -9.25 -0.97
CA GLN A 95 4.12 -8.80 -1.69
C GLN A 95 4.66 -7.52 -1.06
N VAL A 96 5.99 -7.37 -1.04
CA VAL A 96 6.64 -6.09 -0.74
C VAL A 96 7.57 -5.77 -1.91
N VAL A 97 7.36 -4.60 -2.51
CA VAL A 97 8.17 -4.10 -3.64
C VAL A 97 8.99 -2.91 -3.16
N GLY A 98 10.31 -2.95 -3.34
CA GLY A 98 11.19 -1.82 -3.04
C GLY A 98 11.45 -0.92 -4.25
N LYS A 99 11.70 0.37 -4.01
CA LYS A 99 12.10 1.32 -5.07
C LYS A 99 13.37 0.84 -5.75
N GLY A 100 13.33 0.69 -7.08
CA GLY A 100 14.44 0.16 -7.88
C GLY A 100 14.45 -1.37 -8.06
N GLN A 101 13.53 -2.11 -7.43
CA GLN A 101 13.23 -3.49 -7.79
C GLN A 101 12.13 -3.51 -8.86
N LYS A 102 12.28 -4.33 -9.91
CA LYS A 102 11.19 -4.51 -10.88
C LYS A 102 10.08 -5.33 -10.23
N ALA A 103 8.86 -4.81 -10.24
CA ALA A 103 7.63 -5.56 -9.98
C ALA A 103 7.44 -6.68 -11.01
#